data_AF-A0A8S1Q4P5-F1
#
_entry.id   AF-A0A8S1Q4P5-F1
#
_cell.length_a   1.000
_cell.length_b   1.000
_cell.length_c   1.000
_cell.angle_alpha   90.00
_cell.angle_beta   90.00
_cell.angle_gamma   90.00
#
_symmetry.space_group_name_H-M   'P 1'
#
loop_
_entity.id
_entity.type
_entity.pdbx_description
1 polymer ?
#
loop_
_entity_poly.entity_id
_entity_poly.type
_entity_poly.pdbx_seq_one_letter_code
_entity_poly.pdbx_strand_id
1 'polypeptide(L)'
;MISNQPEAEKLKELGNEQFKLSNFQQAIELYTAALEKATGNQRLVCLSNRAFAHIKMENYGLAIIDADEILKEDSGFIKAYYRKGSAYLLLGKFDDARKEFKRADTLTQGKDADIQAKLKQIKQAIYEREFAKSIERPDEASEPIDIRDISVEQGYDGPRIDNEISEVTPEWCENLMNHYKDQKKLHKKYAVMILQKVGEILKSQQNVVEYDVPKDLEFTVCGDTHGQFFDLLNIFKINGNPSVKRPYLFNGDFVDRGSWSVEVIMTLFAWKVCNPDIMHLTRGNHESRNMNKLYGFEGEVKHKYDDKVYELFQTVFNYLPLAYTLSKQVMVVHGGLFSNDGVTISELQKLNRFREIPEAGPMADMLWSDPIKQNGRHPSKRGISISFGPDIAHKFLNENGLSLLVRSHEMKDQGYEVEADGRVITIFSAPNYCDQMKNKGAFIIFKGGDMKPKFIQFDAVEHPKLPPMAYARNYGMFM
;
A
#
# COMPACT_ATOMS: atom_id res chain seq x y z
N MET A 1 -2.82 -2.15 48.48
CA MET A 1 -2.37 -2.25 47.07
C MET A 1 -0.88 -1.99 47.06
N ILE A 2 -0.07 -3.01 46.77
CA ILE A 2 1.39 -2.86 46.68
C ILE A 2 1.67 -2.12 45.37
N SER A 3 2.44 -1.04 45.44
CA SER A 3 2.86 -0.25 44.29
C SER A 3 3.73 -1.12 43.36
N ASN A 4 3.17 -1.55 42.22
CA ASN A 4 3.90 -2.27 41.16
C ASN A 4 4.70 -1.32 40.23
N GLN A 5 4.91 -0.06 40.65
CA GLN A 5 5.65 0.95 39.88
C GLN A 5 7.07 0.54 39.45
N PRO A 6 7.86 -0.21 40.25
CA PRO A 6 9.19 -0.66 39.83
C PRO A 6 9.16 -1.63 38.64
N GLU A 7 8.13 -2.47 38.56
CA GLU A 7 8.00 -3.45 37.47
C GLU A 7 7.54 -2.79 36.17
N ALA A 8 6.60 -1.84 36.26
CA ALA A 8 6.17 -1.04 35.12
C ALA A 8 7.33 -0.22 34.53
N GLU A 9 8.21 0.32 35.39
CA GLU A 9 9.38 1.09 34.95
C GLU A 9 10.37 0.21 34.18
N LYS A 10 10.67 -0.98 34.72
CA LYS A 10 11.55 -1.96 34.07
C LYS A 10 11.02 -2.36 32.68
N LEU A 11 9.73 -2.66 32.56
CA LEU A 11 9.13 -3.03 31.26
C LEU A 11 9.19 -1.87 30.26
N LYS A 12 8.95 -0.64 30.71
CA LYS A 12 9.09 0.56 29.89
C LYS A 12 10.53 0.77 29.42
N GLU A 13 11.52 0.57 30.29
CA GLU A 13 12.94 0.67 29.93
C GLU A 13 13.35 -0.37 28.90
N LEU A 14 12.94 -1.63 29.08
CA LEU A 14 13.13 -2.68 28.08
C LEU A 14 12.45 -2.31 26.74
N GLY A 15 11.25 -1.73 26.80
CA GLY A 15 10.57 -1.20 25.62
C GLY A 15 11.38 -0.11 24.92
N ASN A 16 11.99 0.81 25.67
CA ASN A 16 12.87 1.85 25.12
C ASN A 16 14.13 1.26 24.47
N GLU A 17 14.70 0.19 25.03
CA GLU A 17 15.84 -0.51 24.43
C GLU A 17 15.46 -1.16 23.11
N GLN A 18 14.35 -1.89 23.07
CA GLN A 18 13.84 -2.48 21.82
C GLN A 18 13.52 -1.41 20.78
N PHE A 19 12.94 -0.28 21.20
CA PHE A 19 12.70 0.84 20.30
C PHE A 19 13.99 1.40 19.68
N LYS A 20 15.06 1.55 20.47
CA LYS A 20 16.38 2.00 19.97
C LYS A 20 17.00 1.00 18.99
N LEU A 21 16.73 -0.29 19.17
CA LEU A 21 17.12 -1.36 18.26
C LEU A 21 16.21 -1.46 17.03
N SER A 22 15.22 -0.57 16.88
CA SER A 22 14.19 -0.61 15.84
C SER A 22 13.29 -1.85 15.87
N ASN A 23 13.29 -2.59 16.99
CA ASN A 23 12.39 -3.71 17.26
C ASN A 23 11.03 -3.16 17.77
N PHE A 24 10.34 -2.39 16.92
CA PHE A 24 9.16 -1.63 17.34
C PHE A 24 7.98 -2.52 17.80
N GLN A 25 7.78 -3.68 17.17
CA GLN A 25 6.74 -4.63 17.60
C GLN A 25 6.97 -5.12 19.03
N GLN A 26 8.20 -5.55 19.35
CA GLN A 26 8.56 -5.96 20.71
C GLN A 26 8.49 -4.78 21.69
N ALA A 27 8.84 -3.57 21.25
CA ALA A 27 8.68 -2.37 22.06
C ALA A 27 7.19 -2.12 22.40
N ILE A 28 6.27 -2.27 21.44
CA ILE A 28 4.81 -2.14 21.65
C ILE A 28 4.32 -3.16 22.69
N GLU A 29 4.76 -4.42 22.59
CA GLU A 29 4.40 -5.48 23.54
C GLU A 29 4.87 -5.14 24.95
N LEU A 30 6.12 -4.68 25.09
CA LEU A 30 6.70 -4.28 26.38
C LEU A 30 6.01 -3.05 26.97
N TYR A 31 5.71 -2.02 26.16
CA TYR A 31 4.93 -0.88 26.64
C TYR A 31 3.50 -1.28 27.04
N THR A 32 2.89 -2.22 26.33
CA THR A 32 1.56 -2.72 26.67
C THR A 32 1.57 -3.46 28.01
N ALA A 33 2.54 -4.35 28.24
CA ALA A 33 2.74 -5.00 29.53
C ALA A 33 3.04 -3.98 30.66
N ALA A 34 3.80 -2.92 30.35
CA ALA A 34 4.06 -1.83 31.31
C ALA A 34 2.77 -1.09 31.70
N LEU A 35 1.87 -0.84 30.73
CA LEU A 35 0.61 -0.12 30.94
C LEU A 35 -0.37 -0.86 31.85
N GLU A 36 -0.32 -2.20 31.91
CA GLU A 36 -1.12 -2.99 32.86
C GLU A 36 -0.77 -2.70 34.33
N LYS A 37 0.45 -2.19 34.57
CA LYS A 37 1.02 -1.97 35.91
C LYS A 37 1.26 -0.49 36.21
N ALA A 38 1.35 0.36 35.19
CA ALA A 38 1.68 1.78 35.31
C ALA A 38 0.49 2.61 35.82
N THR A 39 0.78 3.62 36.65
CA THR A 39 -0.22 4.56 37.18
C THR A 39 0.26 6.01 37.05
N GLY A 40 -0.66 6.96 36.97
CA GLY A 40 -0.34 8.40 36.93
C GLY A 40 0.61 8.77 35.78
N ASN A 41 1.59 9.63 36.05
CA ASN A 41 2.51 10.14 35.02
C ASN A 41 3.29 9.01 34.30
N GLN A 42 3.63 7.92 34.99
CA GLN A 42 4.32 6.79 34.37
C GLN A 42 3.46 6.16 33.25
N ARG A 43 2.15 6.05 33.47
CA ARG A 43 1.21 5.54 32.46
C ARG A 43 1.16 6.44 31.23
N LEU A 44 1.08 7.77 31.43
CA LEU A 44 1.08 8.75 30.33
C LEU A 44 2.34 8.68 29.47
N VAL A 45 3.51 8.52 30.11
CA VAL A 45 4.79 8.34 29.40
C VAL A 45 4.80 7.03 28.61
N CYS A 46 4.29 5.92 29.18
CA CYS A 46 4.20 4.64 28.46
C CYS A 46 3.28 4.73 27.24
N LEU A 47 2.10 5.37 27.37
CA LEU A 47 1.21 5.64 26.23
C LEU A 47 1.91 6.48 25.16
N SER A 48 2.67 7.51 25.55
CA SER A 48 3.35 8.38 24.58
C SER A 48 4.46 7.64 23.81
N ASN A 49 5.18 6.75 24.49
CA ASN A 49 6.20 5.90 23.88
C ASN A 49 5.59 4.84 22.98
N ARG A 50 4.48 4.22 23.40
CA ARG A 50 3.74 3.24 22.59
C ARG A 50 3.12 3.89 21.36
N ALA A 51 2.55 5.09 21.48
CA ALA A 51 2.08 5.89 20.34
C ALA A 51 3.21 6.15 19.34
N PHE A 52 4.44 6.40 19.83
CA PHE A 52 5.58 6.58 18.94
C PHE A 52 5.97 5.29 18.21
N ALA A 53 5.96 4.15 18.92
CA ALA A 53 6.20 2.84 18.31
C ALA A 53 5.11 2.48 17.30
N HIS A 54 3.84 2.80 17.59
CA HIS A 54 2.74 2.68 16.65
C HIS A 54 2.95 3.53 15.39
N ILE A 55 3.44 4.78 15.51
CA ILE A 55 3.79 5.59 14.33
C ILE A 55 4.89 4.93 13.49
N LYS A 56 5.92 4.37 14.13
CA LYS A 56 7.01 3.67 13.42
C LYS A 56 6.54 2.39 12.73
N MET A 57 5.50 1.75 13.27
CA MET A 57 4.81 0.59 12.70
C MET A 57 3.59 0.97 11.85
N GLU A 58 3.36 2.27 11.62
CA GLU A 58 2.26 2.81 10.81
C GLU A 58 0.85 2.47 11.27
N ASN A 59 0.74 2.11 12.54
CA ASN A 59 -0.51 1.99 13.25
C ASN A 59 -0.98 3.39 13.71
N TYR A 60 -1.17 4.31 12.76
CA TYR A 60 -1.46 5.72 13.07
C TYR A 60 -2.76 5.90 13.86
N GLY A 61 -3.75 5.06 13.62
CA GLY A 61 -4.99 5.02 14.40
C GLY A 61 -4.73 4.69 15.86
N LEU A 62 -3.93 3.65 16.14
CA LEU A 62 -3.55 3.29 17.51
C LEU A 62 -2.71 4.39 18.18
N ALA A 63 -1.82 5.04 17.43
CA ALA A 63 -1.06 6.18 17.93
C ALA A 63 -1.95 7.38 18.31
N ILE A 64 -3.00 7.64 17.52
CA ILE A 64 -4.01 8.66 17.82
C ILE A 64 -4.81 8.30 19.07
N ILE A 65 -5.22 7.03 19.21
CA ILE A 65 -5.95 6.55 20.41
C ILE A 65 -5.09 6.72 21.66
N ASP A 66 -3.83 6.27 21.63
CA ASP A 66 -2.91 6.43 22.78
C ASP A 66 -2.70 7.92 23.12
N ALA A 67 -2.58 8.79 22.11
CA ALA A 67 -2.45 10.23 22.33
C ALA A 67 -3.73 10.84 22.92
N ASP A 68 -4.91 10.44 22.46
CA ASP A 68 -6.19 10.92 22.99
C ASP A 68 -6.43 10.46 24.43
N GLU A 69 -6.03 9.24 24.78
CA GLU A 69 -6.05 8.76 26.18
C GLU A 69 -5.18 9.63 27.08
N ILE A 70 -3.98 10.03 26.64
CA ILE A 70 -3.14 10.96 27.40
C ILE A 70 -3.85 12.30 27.59
N LEU A 71 -4.45 12.85 26.53
CA LEU A 71 -5.07 14.17 26.54
C LEU A 71 -6.37 14.25 27.35
N LYS A 72 -7.03 13.11 27.60
CA LYS A 72 -8.16 13.02 28.54
C LYS A 72 -7.70 13.24 29.99
N GLU A 73 -6.49 12.82 30.33
CA GLU A 73 -5.93 12.91 31.68
C GLU A 73 -5.07 14.16 31.89
N ASP A 74 -4.27 14.54 30.90
CA ASP A 74 -3.40 15.72 30.92
C ASP A 74 -3.46 16.47 29.58
N SER A 75 -4.31 17.50 29.53
CA SER A 75 -4.45 18.37 28.36
C SER A 75 -3.22 19.25 28.09
N GLY A 76 -2.25 19.31 29.01
CA GLY A 76 -0.97 20.02 28.89
C GLY A 76 0.17 19.17 28.34
N PHE A 77 -0.04 17.87 28.09
CA PHE A 77 1.01 16.96 27.64
C PHE A 77 1.40 17.21 26.17
N ILE A 78 2.35 18.11 25.94
CA ILE A 78 2.81 18.57 24.60
C ILE A 78 3.09 17.40 23.64
N LYS A 79 3.79 16.37 24.13
CA LYS A 79 4.16 15.20 23.31
C LYS A 79 2.95 14.46 22.75
N ALA A 80 1.79 14.47 23.40
CA ALA A 80 0.59 13.79 22.90
C ALA A 80 0.03 14.49 21.67
N TYR A 81 -0.11 15.82 21.70
CA TYR A 81 -0.46 16.60 20.51
C TYR A 81 0.56 16.41 19.38
N TYR A 82 1.86 16.35 19.71
CA TYR A 82 2.91 16.09 18.74
C TYR A 82 2.78 14.70 18.09
N ARG A 83 2.55 13.64 18.88
CA ARG A 83 2.34 12.28 18.36
C ARG A 83 1.09 12.22 17.48
N LYS A 84 -0.02 12.78 17.95
CA LYS A 84 -1.29 12.83 17.21
C LYS A 84 -1.17 13.62 15.91
N GLY A 85 -0.54 14.79 15.95
CA GLY A 85 -0.28 15.61 14.76
C GLY A 85 0.63 14.90 13.75
N SER A 86 1.65 14.17 14.23
CA SER A 86 2.53 13.35 13.39
C SER A 86 1.78 12.19 12.73
N ALA A 87 0.91 11.51 13.46
CA ALA A 87 0.06 10.46 12.91
C ALA A 87 -0.91 11.00 11.83
N TYR A 88 -1.56 12.13 12.08
CA TYR A 88 -2.41 12.77 11.06
C TYR A 88 -1.62 13.26 9.84
N LEU A 89 -0.40 13.75 10.04
CA LEU A 89 0.46 14.19 8.94
C LEU A 89 0.80 13.02 8.01
N LEU A 90 1.14 11.86 8.57
CA LEU A 90 1.45 10.64 7.81
C LEU A 90 0.21 10.02 7.16
N LEU A 91 -0.96 10.23 7.75
CA LEU A 91 -2.26 9.92 7.14
C LEU A 91 -2.67 10.87 6.00
N GLY A 92 -1.89 11.92 5.72
CA GLY A 92 -2.28 12.96 4.77
C GLY A 92 -3.44 13.85 5.23
N LYS A 93 -3.90 13.69 6.48
CA LYS A 93 -4.95 14.51 7.12
C LYS A 93 -4.36 15.84 7.57
N PHE A 94 -3.94 16.66 6.60
CA PHE A 94 -3.16 17.88 6.84
C PHE A 94 -3.90 18.91 7.72
N ASP A 95 -5.22 18.99 7.64
CA ASP A 95 -6.01 19.92 8.46
C ASP A 95 -6.03 19.49 9.94
N ASP A 96 -6.22 18.21 10.20
CA ASP A 96 -6.15 17.64 11.56
C ASP A 96 -4.73 17.72 12.12
N ALA A 97 -3.73 17.40 11.30
CA ALA A 97 -2.32 17.55 11.66
C ALA A 97 -2.00 18.99 12.08
N ARG A 98 -2.42 19.97 11.27
CA ARG A 98 -2.24 21.40 11.55
C ARG A 98 -2.87 21.78 12.88
N LYS A 99 -4.08 21.29 13.16
CA LYS A 99 -4.81 21.58 14.40
C LYS A 99 -4.04 21.09 15.62
N GLU A 100 -3.56 19.85 15.59
CA GLU A 100 -2.84 19.29 16.74
C GLU A 100 -1.44 19.91 16.90
N PHE A 101 -0.70 20.17 15.81
CA PHE A 101 0.59 20.87 15.91
C PHE A 101 0.44 22.31 16.41
N LYS A 102 -0.63 23.04 16.04
CA LYS A 102 -0.90 24.37 16.59
C LYS A 102 -1.17 24.35 18.11
N ARG A 103 -1.83 23.31 18.61
CA ARG A 103 -2.04 23.12 20.05
C ARG A 103 -0.71 22.86 20.77
N ALA A 104 0.12 21.99 20.22
CA ALA A 104 1.48 21.75 20.72
C ALA A 104 2.31 23.05 20.72
N ASP A 105 2.24 23.83 19.64
CA ASP A 105 2.96 25.09 19.48
C ASP A 105 2.55 26.17 20.49
N THR A 106 1.24 26.24 20.78
CA THR A 106 0.70 27.15 21.80
C THR A 106 1.29 26.83 23.17
N LEU A 107 1.39 25.53 23.51
CA LEU A 107 1.96 25.07 24.78
C LEU A 107 3.48 25.26 24.87
N THR A 108 4.20 25.17 23.76
CA THR A 108 5.65 25.47 23.71
C THR A 108 5.95 26.96 23.50
N GLN A 109 4.92 27.81 23.38
CA GLN A 109 5.02 29.25 23.13
C GLN A 109 5.82 29.58 21.86
N GLY A 110 5.72 28.76 20.81
CA GLY A 110 6.42 29.00 19.55
C GLY A 110 7.94 28.71 19.59
N LYS A 111 8.44 28.11 20.67
CA LYS A 111 9.89 27.89 20.87
C LYS A 111 10.43 26.59 20.28
N ASP A 112 9.54 25.66 19.91
CA ASP A 112 9.93 24.37 19.36
C ASP A 112 10.12 24.46 17.84
N ALA A 113 11.39 24.40 17.41
CA ALA A 113 11.76 24.56 16.00
C ALA A 113 11.20 23.46 15.09
N ASP A 114 11.04 22.23 15.60
CA ASP A 114 10.53 21.12 14.80
C ASP A 114 9.02 21.24 14.58
N ILE A 115 8.26 21.65 15.61
CA ILE A 115 6.83 21.97 15.47
C ILE A 115 6.63 23.07 14.42
N GLN A 116 7.44 24.13 14.46
CA GLN A 116 7.38 25.22 13.48
C GLN A 116 7.70 24.74 12.05
N ALA A 117 8.71 23.88 11.90
CA ALA A 117 9.07 23.28 10.61
C ALA A 117 7.90 22.44 10.05
N LYS A 118 7.27 21.61 10.88
CA LYS A 118 6.11 20.79 10.48
C LYS A 118 4.90 21.66 10.13
N LEU A 119 4.62 22.72 10.88
CA LEU A 119 3.53 23.66 10.56
C LEU A 119 3.75 24.36 9.20
N LYS A 120 4.99 24.76 8.90
CA LYS A 120 5.35 25.32 7.58
C LYS A 120 5.14 24.29 6.47
N GLN A 121 5.58 23.06 6.69
CA GLN A 121 5.41 21.96 5.74
C GLN A 121 3.93 21.65 5.48
N ILE A 122 3.12 21.56 6.54
CA ILE A 122 1.68 21.31 6.43
C ILE A 122 0.99 22.45 5.67
N LYS A 123 1.37 23.71 5.95
CA LYS A 123 0.84 24.86 5.21
C LYS A 123 1.12 24.76 3.72
N GLN A 124 2.34 24.36 3.35
CA GLN A 124 2.73 24.13 1.96
C GLN A 124 1.92 22.98 1.33
N ALA A 125 1.77 21.86 2.03
CA ALA A 125 0.99 20.71 1.54
C ALA A 125 -0.50 21.05 1.34
N ILE A 126 -1.10 21.80 2.25
CA ILE A 126 -2.49 22.28 2.09
C ILE A 126 -2.59 23.21 0.89
N TYR A 127 -1.66 24.15 0.72
CA TYR A 127 -1.63 25.04 -0.44
C TYR A 127 -1.53 24.25 -1.76
N GLU A 128 -0.60 23.29 -1.84
CA GLU A 128 -0.45 22.41 -3.01
C GLU A 128 -1.74 21.63 -3.31
N ARG A 129 -2.40 21.09 -2.27
CA ARG A 129 -3.66 20.35 -2.41
C ARG A 129 -4.79 21.23 -2.92
N GLU A 130 -4.98 22.41 -2.35
CA GLU A 130 -6.04 23.34 -2.79
C GLU A 130 -5.75 23.93 -4.17
N PHE A 131 -4.48 24.18 -4.50
CA PHE A 131 -4.06 24.58 -5.84
C PHE A 131 -4.35 23.47 -6.86
N ALA A 132 -4.00 22.22 -6.56
CA ALA A 132 -4.31 21.08 -7.42
C ALA A 132 -5.82 20.96 -7.66
N LYS A 133 -6.66 21.00 -6.61
CA LYS A 133 -8.13 21.00 -6.73
C LYS A 133 -8.66 22.16 -7.59
N SER A 134 -8.05 23.34 -7.49
CA SER A 134 -8.48 24.52 -8.27
C SER A 134 -8.14 24.44 -9.75
N ILE A 135 -7.18 23.57 -10.12
CA ILE A 135 -6.75 23.31 -11.51
C ILE A 135 -7.40 22.04 -12.04
N GLU A 136 -7.86 21.15 -11.16
CA GLU A 136 -8.56 19.92 -11.48
C GLU A 136 -9.86 20.24 -12.24
N ARG A 137 -9.76 20.22 -13.57
CA ARG A 137 -10.90 20.25 -14.46
C ARG A 137 -11.38 18.80 -14.61
N PRO A 138 -12.64 18.49 -14.26
CA PRO A 138 -13.15 17.10 -14.25
C PRO A 138 -12.97 16.34 -15.57
N ASP A 139 -12.78 17.06 -16.69
CA ASP A 139 -12.76 16.51 -18.04
C ASP A 139 -11.47 16.81 -18.86
N GLU A 140 -10.49 17.54 -18.32
CA GLU A 140 -9.23 17.79 -19.05
C GLU A 140 -8.11 16.89 -18.51
N ALA A 141 -7.84 15.80 -19.24
CA ALA A 141 -6.60 15.06 -19.09
C ALA A 141 -5.41 16.02 -19.24
N SER A 142 -4.36 15.84 -18.43
CA SER A 142 -3.08 16.52 -18.65
C SER A 142 -2.69 16.40 -20.13
N GLU A 143 -2.20 17.48 -20.74
CA GLU A 143 -1.78 17.45 -22.15
C GLU A 143 -0.99 16.17 -22.43
N PRO A 144 -1.47 15.32 -23.35
CA PRO A 144 -0.87 14.02 -23.57
C PRO A 144 0.58 14.21 -24.00
N ILE A 145 1.49 13.44 -23.39
CA ILE A 145 2.89 13.43 -23.83
C ILE A 145 2.92 12.93 -25.28
N ASP A 146 3.28 13.80 -26.21
CA ASP A 146 3.43 13.41 -27.61
C ASP A 146 4.73 12.60 -27.78
N ILE A 147 4.58 11.31 -28.05
CA ILE A 147 5.70 10.38 -28.23
C ILE A 147 6.57 10.73 -29.45
N ARG A 148 6.06 11.54 -30.39
CA ARG A 148 6.79 11.99 -31.59
C ARG A 148 7.89 12.99 -31.26
N ASP A 149 7.74 13.72 -30.14
CA ASP A 149 8.71 14.71 -29.67
C ASP A 149 9.86 14.09 -28.89
N ILE A 150 9.81 12.78 -28.62
CA ILE A 150 10.83 12.07 -27.84
C ILE A 150 11.72 11.29 -28.80
N SER A 151 12.92 11.82 -29.06
CA SER A 151 13.96 11.10 -29.81
C SER A 151 14.60 10.00 -28.95
N VAL A 152 14.95 8.89 -29.59
CA VAL A 152 15.73 7.80 -28.95
C VAL A 152 17.18 7.95 -29.38
N GLU A 153 18.11 7.90 -28.43
CA GLU A 153 19.52 8.07 -28.70
C GLU A 153 20.08 6.84 -29.44
N GLN A 154 21.05 7.06 -30.34
CA GLN A 154 21.66 5.95 -31.11
C GLN A 154 22.32 4.89 -30.21
N GLY A 155 22.81 5.30 -29.03
CA GLY A 155 23.47 4.41 -28.07
C GLY A 155 22.51 3.62 -27.16
N TYR A 156 21.19 3.81 -27.26
CA TYR A 156 20.25 3.06 -26.44
C TYR A 156 20.23 1.59 -26.86
N ASP A 157 20.57 0.71 -25.92
CA ASP A 157 20.77 -0.73 -26.11
C ASP A 157 19.65 -1.59 -25.49
N GLY A 158 18.60 -0.96 -24.95
CA GLY A 158 17.47 -1.66 -24.35
C GLY A 158 16.36 -2.03 -25.35
N PRO A 159 15.27 -2.65 -24.87
CA PRO A 159 14.12 -3.01 -25.69
C PRO A 159 13.48 -1.78 -26.35
N ARG A 160 13.05 -1.95 -27.60
CA ARG A 160 12.48 -0.90 -28.45
C ARG A 160 11.06 -1.27 -28.89
N ILE A 161 10.23 -0.25 -29.12
CA ILE A 161 8.90 -0.35 -29.73
C ILE A 161 8.90 0.64 -30.90
N ASP A 162 9.42 0.22 -32.05
CA ASP A 162 9.81 1.15 -33.11
C ASP A 162 8.63 1.48 -34.05
N ASN A 163 7.73 0.54 -34.31
CA ASN A 163 6.60 0.75 -35.21
C ASN A 163 5.26 0.81 -34.48
N GLU A 164 4.90 -0.27 -33.77
CA GLU A 164 3.57 -0.43 -33.19
C GLU A 164 3.60 -1.14 -31.83
N ILE A 165 2.58 -0.85 -31.00
CA ILE A 165 2.51 -1.36 -29.63
C ILE A 165 2.34 -2.90 -29.55
N SER A 166 1.92 -3.53 -30.65
CA SER A 166 1.89 -5.00 -30.83
C SER A 166 3.27 -5.64 -30.77
N GLU A 167 4.36 -4.87 -30.88
CA GLU A 167 5.73 -5.36 -30.67
C GLU A 167 6.00 -5.75 -29.20
N VAL A 168 5.14 -5.34 -28.25
CA VAL A 168 5.19 -5.78 -26.85
C VAL A 168 4.71 -7.23 -26.75
N THR A 169 5.58 -8.16 -27.15
CA THR A 169 5.38 -9.60 -27.11
C THR A 169 5.91 -10.22 -25.80
N PRO A 170 5.66 -11.51 -25.52
CA PRO A 170 6.26 -12.17 -24.36
C PRO A 170 7.80 -12.09 -24.36
N GLU A 171 8.43 -12.26 -25.53
CA GLU A 171 9.89 -12.10 -25.69
C GLU A 171 10.34 -10.67 -25.38
N TRP A 172 9.57 -9.67 -25.80
CA TRP A 172 9.84 -8.27 -25.46
C TRP A 172 9.77 -8.03 -23.94
N CYS A 173 8.76 -8.57 -23.27
CA CYS A 173 8.63 -8.49 -21.81
C CYS A 173 9.80 -9.17 -21.10
N GLU A 174 10.26 -10.32 -21.58
CA GLU A 174 11.44 -11.01 -21.05
C GLU A 174 12.73 -10.19 -21.25
N ASN A 175 12.90 -9.56 -22.42
CA ASN A 175 14.02 -8.65 -22.68
C ASN A 175 13.99 -7.42 -21.76
N LEU A 176 12.81 -6.86 -21.48
CA LEU A 176 12.64 -5.79 -20.49
C LEU A 176 13.06 -6.23 -19.08
N MET A 177 12.62 -7.41 -18.66
CA MET A 177 12.99 -7.96 -17.35
C MET A 177 14.50 -8.15 -17.22
N ASN A 178 15.17 -8.65 -18.26
CA ASN A 178 16.63 -8.79 -18.28
C ASN A 178 17.34 -7.43 -18.23
N HIS A 179 16.85 -6.44 -18.99
CA HIS A 179 17.39 -5.07 -18.98
C HIS A 179 17.30 -4.43 -17.59
N TYR A 180 16.16 -4.59 -16.91
CA TYR A 180 15.97 -4.13 -15.53
C TYR A 180 16.82 -4.89 -14.52
N LYS A 181 17.03 -6.19 -14.71
CA LYS A 181 17.90 -7.01 -13.86
C LYS A 181 19.35 -6.51 -13.91
N ASP A 182 19.78 -5.99 -15.05
CA ASP A 182 21.09 -5.34 -15.24
C ASP A 182 21.12 -3.88 -14.76
N GLN A 183 20.09 -3.43 -14.03
CA GLN A 183 19.94 -2.08 -13.47
C GLN A 183 19.89 -0.98 -14.55
N LYS A 184 19.53 -1.35 -15.78
CA LYS A 184 19.34 -0.40 -16.87
C LYS A 184 17.88 0.03 -16.93
N LYS A 185 17.63 1.20 -17.51
CA LYS A 185 16.30 1.83 -17.56
C LYS A 185 15.70 1.70 -18.96
N LEU A 186 14.40 1.42 -19.05
CA LEU A 186 13.65 1.52 -20.31
C LEU A 186 13.66 2.96 -20.80
N HIS A 187 13.86 3.18 -22.09
CA HIS A 187 13.86 4.54 -22.62
C HIS A 187 12.49 5.23 -22.42
N LYS A 188 12.50 6.53 -22.11
CA LYS A 188 11.30 7.32 -21.78
C LYS A 188 10.18 7.18 -22.83
N LYS A 189 10.54 7.20 -24.12
CA LYS A 189 9.60 7.03 -25.23
C LYS A 189 8.74 5.77 -25.06
N TYR A 190 9.40 4.63 -24.85
CA TYR A 190 8.73 3.33 -24.75
C TYR A 190 7.98 3.17 -23.43
N ALA A 191 8.48 3.76 -22.34
CA ALA A 191 7.75 3.83 -21.08
C ALA A 191 6.41 4.58 -21.22
N VAL A 192 6.42 5.74 -21.88
CA VAL A 192 5.20 6.53 -22.15
C VAL A 192 4.24 5.76 -23.05
N MET A 193 4.72 5.06 -24.08
CA MET A 193 3.89 4.24 -24.97
C MET A 193 3.16 3.12 -24.20
N ILE A 194 3.86 2.42 -23.30
CA ILE A 194 3.26 1.40 -22.43
C ILE A 194 2.23 2.02 -21.49
N LEU A 195 2.54 3.16 -20.86
CA LEU A 195 1.64 3.83 -19.93
C LEU A 195 0.36 4.33 -20.60
N GLN A 196 0.47 4.91 -21.80
CA GLN A 196 -0.69 5.32 -22.59
C GLN A 196 -1.55 4.10 -22.94
N LYS A 197 -0.92 3.02 -23.44
CA LYS A 197 -1.66 1.84 -23.87
C LYS A 197 -2.34 1.12 -22.70
N VAL A 198 -1.63 0.93 -21.60
CA VAL A 198 -2.19 0.28 -20.41
C VAL A 198 -3.30 1.14 -19.80
N GLY A 199 -3.17 2.47 -19.87
CA GLY A 199 -4.22 3.41 -19.47
C GLY A 199 -5.52 3.21 -20.26
N GLU A 200 -5.45 3.07 -21.59
CA GLU A 200 -6.61 2.74 -22.43
C GLU A 200 -7.28 1.43 -21.99
N ILE A 201 -6.48 0.38 -21.80
CA ILE A 201 -6.95 -0.95 -21.40
C ILE A 201 -7.66 -0.86 -20.05
N LEU A 202 -7.01 -0.30 -19.03
CA LEU A 202 -7.55 -0.22 -17.67
C LEU A 202 -8.79 0.67 -17.59
N LYS A 203 -8.82 1.79 -18.33
CA LYS A 203 -9.99 2.70 -18.37
C LYS A 203 -11.24 2.01 -18.92
N SER A 204 -11.08 1.05 -19.84
CA SER A 204 -12.19 0.27 -20.39
C SER A 204 -12.75 -0.81 -19.44
N GLN A 205 -12.01 -1.16 -18.38
CA GLN A 205 -12.43 -2.20 -17.45
C GLN A 205 -13.47 -1.71 -16.44
N GLN A 206 -14.23 -2.65 -15.90
CA GLN A 206 -15.16 -2.43 -14.79
C GLN A 206 -14.44 -2.17 -13.46
N ASN A 207 -15.16 -1.65 -12.45
CA ASN A 207 -14.57 -1.46 -11.12
C ASN A 207 -14.28 -2.81 -10.45
N VAL A 208 -15.22 -3.75 -10.58
CA VAL A 208 -15.05 -5.14 -10.17
C VAL A 208 -15.02 -5.98 -11.44
N VAL A 209 -13.87 -6.52 -11.78
CA VAL A 209 -13.72 -7.32 -13.02
C VAL A 209 -14.15 -8.76 -12.73
N GLU A 210 -15.06 -9.29 -13.53
CA GLU A 210 -15.42 -10.70 -13.49
C GLU A 210 -14.49 -11.49 -14.42
N TYR A 211 -13.86 -12.55 -13.90
CA TYR A 211 -13.05 -13.47 -14.67
C TYR A 211 -13.48 -14.90 -14.36
N ASP A 212 -14.03 -15.59 -15.35
CA ASP A 212 -14.35 -17.02 -15.24
C ASP A 212 -13.08 -17.84 -15.50
N VAL A 213 -12.64 -18.66 -14.54
CA VAL A 213 -11.40 -19.42 -14.64
C VAL A 213 -11.70 -20.77 -15.31
N PRO A 214 -11.25 -21.01 -16.56
CA PRO A 214 -11.51 -22.25 -17.27
C PRO A 214 -10.86 -23.46 -16.57
N LYS A 215 -11.48 -24.64 -16.71
CA LYS A 215 -11.12 -25.87 -15.97
C LYS A 215 -9.67 -26.35 -16.17
N ASP A 216 -9.08 -26.02 -17.31
CA ASP A 216 -7.72 -26.37 -17.71
C ASP A 216 -6.68 -25.31 -17.34
N LEU A 217 -7.09 -24.20 -16.71
CA LEU A 217 -6.24 -23.09 -16.32
C LEU A 217 -5.92 -23.06 -14.83
N GLU A 218 -4.70 -22.61 -14.54
CA GLU A 218 -4.22 -22.26 -13.21
C GLU A 218 -4.09 -20.74 -13.13
N PHE A 219 -4.97 -20.10 -12.37
CA PHE A 219 -4.99 -18.66 -12.16
C PHE A 219 -4.21 -18.31 -10.90
N THR A 220 -3.17 -17.49 -11.02
CA THR A 220 -2.28 -17.13 -9.91
C THR A 220 -2.67 -15.78 -9.32
N VAL A 221 -2.81 -15.69 -7.99
CA VAL A 221 -3.04 -14.44 -7.27
C VAL A 221 -1.83 -14.14 -6.38
N CYS A 222 -1.19 -13.01 -6.65
CA CYS A 222 -0.12 -12.43 -5.84
C CYS A 222 -0.66 -11.27 -5.01
N GLY A 223 -0.11 -11.07 -3.82
CA GLY A 223 -0.34 -9.88 -3.01
C GLY A 223 0.65 -8.76 -3.32
N ASP A 224 0.92 -7.93 -2.32
CA ASP A 224 1.80 -6.76 -2.38
C ASP A 224 3.21 -7.18 -2.84
N THR A 225 3.84 -6.35 -3.68
CA THR A 225 5.22 -6.54 -4.15
C THR A 225 6.15 -5.38 -3.79
N HIS A 226 5.60 -4.18 -3.54
CA HIS A 226 6.32 -3.03 -2.99
C HIS A 226 7.72 -2.79 -3.55
N GLY A 227 7.84 -2.71 -4.89
CA GLY A 227 9.11 -2.40 -5.55
C GLY A 227 10.23 -3.40 -5.29
N GLN A 228 9.92 -4.65 -4.91
CA GLN A 228 10.88 -5.75 -4.80
C GLN A 228 11.02 -6.50 -6.13
N PHE A 229 11.64 -5.83 -7.13
CA PHE A 229 11.72 -6.34 -8.50
C PHE A 229 12.37 -7.72 -8.63
N PHE A 230 13.43 -8.01 -7.85
CA PHE A 230 14.12 -9.29 -7.93
C PHE A 230 13.27 -10.44 -7.37
N ASP A 231 12.42 -10.17 -6.39
CA ASP A 231 11.45 -11.15 -5.88
C ASP A 231 10.30 -11.36 -6.86
N LEU A 232 9.88 -10.31 -7.60
CA LEU A 232 8.94 -10.47 -8.73
C LEU A 232 9.52 -11.43 -9.79
N LEU A 233 10.80 -11.29 -10.15
CA LEU A 233 11.46 -12.23 -11.05
C LEU A 233 11.52 -13.64 -10.46
N ASN A 234 11.69 -13.77 -9.13
CA ASN A 234 11.67 -15.06 -8.46
C ASN A 234 10.27 -15.72 -8.52
N ILE A 235 9.19 -14.96 -8.37
CA ILE A 235 7.81 -15.45 -8.58
C ILE A 235 7.69 -16.05 -9.98
N PHE A 236 8.10 -15.33 -11.02
CA PHE A 236 8.06 -15.83 -12.40
C PHE A 236 9.02 -16.98 -12.66
N LYS A 237 10.14 -17.07 -11.94
CA LYS A 237 11.03 -18.23 -12.01
C LYS A 237 10.40 -19.49 -11.39
N ILE A 238 9.74 -19.35 -10.23
CA ILE A 238 9.10 -20.46 -9.50
C ILE A 238 7.86 -20.93 -10.26
N ASN A 239 7.04 -19.98 -10.69
CA ASN A 239 5.71 -20.23 -11.22
C ASN A 239 5.62 -19.98 -12.72
N GLY A 240 6.71 -19.70 -13.44
CA GLY A 240 6.66 -19.41 -14.88
C GLY A 240 6.09 -18.04 -15.23
N ASN A 241 6.51 -17.51 -16.38
CA ASN A 241 6.01 -16.23 -16.90
C ASN A 241 4.49 -16.27 -17.16
N PRO A 242 3.82 -15.09 -17.15
CA PRO A 242 2.43 -14.97 -17.56
C PRO A 242 2.19 -15.60 -18.94
N SER A 243 1.12 -16.37 -19.07
CA SER A 243 0.75 -16.99 -20.34
C SER A 243 -0.75 -17.29 -20.37
N VAL A 244 -1.27 -17.68 -21.53
CA VAL A 244 -2.68 -18.10 -21.66
C VAL A 244 -3.03 -19.28 -20.76
N LYS A 245 -2.04 -20.10 -20.36
CA LYS A 245 -2.23 -21.21 -19.42
C LYS A 245 -2.09 -20.81 -17.96
N ARG A 246 -1.53 -19.63 -17.72
CA ARG A 246 -1.12 -19.15 -16.40
C ARG A 246 -1.33 -17.65 -16.28
N PRO A 247 -2.60 -17.21 -16.24
CA PRO A 247 -2.91 -15.82 -15.95
C PRO A 247 -2.50 -15.47 -14.50
N TYR A 248 -2.11 -14.22 -14.30
CA TYR A 248 -1.76 -13.65 -13.00
C TYR A 248 -2.68 -12.49 -12.63
N LEU A 249 -3.02 -12.38 -11.35
CA LEU A 249 -3.56 -11.19 -10.72
C LEU A 249 -2.62 -10.72 -9.62
N PHE A 250 -2.07 -9.51 -9.77
CA PHE A 250 -1.36 -8.84 -8.67
C PHE A 250 -2.32 -7.90 -7.95
N ASN A 251 -2.49 -8.13 -6.65
CA ASN A 251 -3.56 -7.52 -5.86
C ASN A 251 -3.14 -6.22 -5.16
N GLY A 252 -2.77 -5.21 -5.94
CA GLY A 252 -2.36 -3.88 -5.48
C GLY A 252 -0.98 -3.83 -4.84
N ASP A 253 -0.55 -2.62 -4.48
CA ASP A 253 0.69 -2.31 -3.77
C ASP A 253 1.93 -2.84 -4.51
N PHE A 254 2.04 -2.41 -5.76
CA PHE A 254 3.14 -2.75 -6.64
C PHE A 254 4.39 -1.93 -6.32
N VAL A 255 4.17 -0.69 -5.91
CA VAL A 255 5.18 0.37 -5.76
C VAL A 255 5.36 0.76 -4.29
N ASP A 256 6.23 1.75 -4.08
CA ASP A 256 6.65 2.27 -2.78
C ASP A 256 7.44 1.28 -1.93
N ARG A 257 8.17 1.81 -0.94
CA ARG A 257 9.09 1.08 -0.05
C ARG A 257 10.32 0.54 -0.76
N GLY A 258 10.16 -0.49 -1.60
CA GLY A 258 11.26 -1.03 -2.38
C GLY A 258 11.72 -0.02 -3.41
N SER A 259 13.03 0.01 -3.64
CA SER A 259 13.68 1.01 -4.49
C SER A 259 13.75 0.61 -5.97
N TRP A 260 12.89 -0.35 -6.37
CA TRP A 260 12.75 -0.86 -7.74
C TRP A 260 11.29 -0.85 -8.19
N SER A 261 10.54 0.15 -7.72
CA SER A 261 9.11 0.26 -7.97
C SER A 261 8.82 0.49 -9.45
N VAL A 262 9.66 1.28 -10.14
CA VAL A 262 9.52 1.53 -11.59
C VAL A 262 9.68 0.23 -12.38
N GLU A 263 10.66 -0.60 -12.04
CA GLU A 263 10.92 -1.88 -12.72
C GLU A 263 9.76 -2.86 -12.50
N VAL A 264 9.23 -2.95 -11.28
CA VAL A 264 8.05 -3.78 -10.97
C VAL A 264 6.86 -3.32 -11.80
N ILE A 265 6.43 -2.07 -11.67
CA ILE A 265 5.17 -1.62 -12.28
C ILE A 265 5.24 -1.62 -13.81
N MET A 266 6.39 -1.26 -14.39
CA MET A 266 6.57 -1.28 -15.84
C MET A 266 6.60 -2.71 -16.39
N THR A 267 7.14 -3.68 -15.63
CA THR A 267 7.08 -5.09 -16.01
C THR A 267 5.64 -5.60 -16.01
N LEU A 268 4.86 -5.29 -14.96
CA LEU A 268 3.45 -5.68 -14.87
C LEU A 268 2.61 -5.01 -15.98
N PHE A 269 2.83 -3.72 -16.25
CA PHE A 269 2.16 -3.03 -17.35
C PHE A 269 2.57 -3.55 -18.73
N ALA A 270 3.84 -3.90 -18.93
CA ALA A 270 4.28 -4.52 -20.18
C ALA A 270 3.55 -5.85 -20.43
N TRP A 271 3.45 -6.72 -19.42
CA TRP A 271 2.67 -7.96 -19.55
C TRP A 271 1.17 -7.70 -19.78
N LYS A 272 0.61 -6.65 -19.16
CA LYS A 272 -0.78 -6.24 -19.39
C LYS A 272 -1.03 -5.75 -20.82
N VAL A 273 -0.09 -4.98 -21.38
CA VAL A 273 -0.13 -4.50 -22.76
C VAL A 273 0.09 -5.67 -23.73
N CYS A 274 1.00 -6.59 -23.40
CA CYS A 274 1.28 -7.77 -24.19
C CYS A 274 0.04 -8.63 -24.40
N ASN A 275 -0.68 -8.94 -23.32
CA ASN A 275 -1.97 -9.59 -23.40
C ASN A 275 -2.83 -9.25 -22.16
N PRO A 276 -3.95 -8.54 -22.32
CA PRO A 276 -4.78 -8.13 -21.19
C PRO A 276 -5.52 -9.28 -20.50
N ASP A 277 -5.57 -10.47 -21.10
CA ASP A 277 -6.25 -11.66 -20.57
C ASP A 277 -5.33 -12.58 -19.75
N ILE A 278 -4.02 -12.29 -19.70
CA ILE A 278 -3.04 -13.07 -18.92
C ILE A 278 -2.44 -12.30 -17.74
N MET A 279 -2.60 -10.98 -17.71
CA MET A 279 -2.13 -10.13 -16.61
C MET A 279 -3.27 -9.26 -16.12
N HIS A 280 -3.53 -9.34 -14.83
CA HIS A 280 -4.61 -8.64 -14.13
C HIS A 280 -4.03 -7.89 -12.95
N LEU A 281 -4.57 -6.70 -12.70
CA LEU A 281 -4.06 -5.78 -11.69
C LEU A 281 -5.27 -5.16 -10.98
N THR A 282 -5.26 -5.14 -9.66
CA THR A 282 -6.15 -4.28 -8.85
C THR A 282 -5.35 -3.12 -8.28
N ARG A 283 -6.06 -2.06 -7.92
CA ARG A 283 -5.49 -0.92 -7.19
C ARG A 283 -5.25 -1.32 -5.73
N GLY A 284 -4.08 -0.97 -5.18
CA GLY A 284 -3.81 -0.94 -3.75
C GLY A 284 -3.85 0.48 -3.19
N ASN A 285 -3.61 0.64 -1.89
CA ASN A 285 -3.55 1.98 -1.31
C ASN A 285 -2.27 2.73 -1.74
N HIS A 286 -1.20 2.02 -2.08
CA HIS A 286 0.05 2.62 -2.57
C HIS A 286 -0.01 3.07 -4.03
N GLU A 287 -1.02 2.71 -4.81
CA GLU A 287 -1.30 3.34 -6.10
C GLU A 287 -2.09 4.66 -5.91
N SER A 288 -1.57 5.54 -5.05
CA SER A 288 -2.14 6.86 -4.73
C SER A 288 -1.07 7.92 -4.49
N ARG A 289 -1.41 9.17 -4.80
CA ARG A 289 -0.47 10.30 -4.74
C ARG A 289 0.10 10.54 -3.34
N ASN A 290 -0.75 10.40 -2.32
CA ASN A 290 -0.34 10.61 -0.93
C ASN A 290 0.70 9.57 -0.50
N MET A 291 0.52 8.30 -0.88
CA MET A 291 1.48 7.27 -0.54
C MET A 291 2.78 7.45 -1.34
N ASN A 292 2.68 7.69 -2.65
CA ASN A 292 3.86 7.81 -3.51
C ASN A 292 4.80 8.96 -3.12
N LYS A 293 4.24 10.06 -2.61
CA LYS A 293 5.01 11.22 -2.11
C LYS A 293 5.79 10.90 -0.84
N LEU A 294 5.25 10.03 0.02
CA LEU A 294 5.84 9.65 1.30
C LEU A 294 6.80 8.46 1.16
N TYR A 295 6.45 7.48 0.33
CA TYR A 295 7.05 6.15 0.36
C TYR A 295 7.94 5.79 -0.84
N GLY A 296 8.23 6.77 -1.69
CA GLY A 296 9.39 6.73 -2.59
C GLY A 296 9.06 6.67 -4.07
N PHE A 297 7.87 6.22 -4.49
CA PHE A 297 7.58 6.08 -5.92
C PHE A 297 7.62 7.41 -6.67
N GLU A 298 7.12 8.51 -6.07
CA GLU A 298 7.23 9.84 -6.69
C GLU A 298 8.71 10.22 -6.92
N GLY A 299 9.55 10.02 -5.90
CA GLY A 299 10.97 10.33 -6.00
C GLY A 299 11.69 9.44 -7.01
N GLU A 300 11.34 8.16 -7.06
CA GLU A 300 11.95 7.19 -7.96
C GLU A 300 11.61 7.51 -9.42
N VAL A 301 10.34 7.79 -9.73
CA VAL A 301 9.91 8.16 -11.09
C VAL A 301 10.57 9.45 -11.53
N LYS A 302 10.65 10.48 -10.68
CA LYS A 302 11.30 11.76 -11.03
C LYS A 302 12.81 11.62 -11.18
N HIS A 303 13.44 10.72 -10.45
CA HIS A 303 14.85 10.42 -10.60
C HIS A 303 15.14 9.67 -11.91
N LYS A 304 14.33 8.65 -12.23
CA LYS A 304 14.51 7.82 -13.42
C LYS A 304 13.99 8.50 -14.69
N TYR A 305 12.94 9.31 -14.61
CA TYR A 305 12.31 10.01 -15.72
C TYR A 305 12.13 11.50 -15.41
N ASP A 306 10.89 11.95 -15.16
CA ASP A 306 10.53 13.34 -14.87
C ASP A 306 9.11 13.45 -14.29
N ASP A 307 8.70 14.68 -13.93
CA ASP A 307 7.37 14.99 -13.40
C ASP A 307 6.22 14.59 -14.34
N LYS A 308 6.39 14.72 -15.66
CA LYS A 308 5.31 14.41 -16.62
C LYS A 308 5.02 12.91 -16.64
N VAL A 309 6.05 12.07 -16.56
CA VAL A 309 5.88 10.62 -16.46
C VAL A 309 5.22 10.24 -15.13
N TYR A 310 5.55 10.91 -14.02
CA TYR A 310 4.88 10.69 -12.74
C TYR A 310 3.39 11.01 -12.79
N GLU A 311 2.99 12.16 -13.36
CA GLU A 311 1.57 12.50 -13.51
C GLU A 311 0.81 11.52 -14.42
N LEU A 312 1.49 10.96 -15.43
CA LEU A 312 0.92 9.90 -16.25
C LEU A 312 0.71 8.61 -15.44
N PHE A 313 1.65 8.22 -14.57
CA PHE A 313 1.43 7.10 -13.63
C PHE A 313 0.23 7.36 -12.72
N GLN A 314 0.09 8.56 -12.14
CA GLN A 314 -1.04 8.88 -11.27
C GLN A 314 -2.38 8.76 -12.02
N THR A 315 -2.42 9.21 -13.26
CA THR A 315 -3.59 9.05 -14.13
C THR A 315 -3.91 7.57 -14.38
N VAL A 316 -2.90 6.76 -14.71
CA VAL A 316 -3.07 5.32 -14.95
C VAL A 316 -3.49 4.58 -13.68
N PHE A 317 -2.93 4.92 -12.52
CA PHE A 317 -3.32 4.36 -11.22
C PHE A 317 -4.78 4.61 -10.89
N ASN A 318 -5.33 5.76 -11.27
CA ASN A 318 -6.76 6.04 -11.13
C ASN A 318 -7.64 5.17 -12.04
N TYR A 319 -7.10 4.51 -13.08
CA TYR A 319 -7.85 3.62 -13.95
C TYR A 319 -7.85 2.15 -13.49
N LEU A 320 -6.97 1.76 -12.58
CA LEU A 320 -6.88 0.39 -12.05
C LEU A 320 -8.22 -0.07 -11.46
N PRO A 321 -8.72 -1.28 -11.80
CA PRO A 321 -9.87 -1.88 -11.13
C PRO A 321 -9.69 -1.98 -9.62
N LEU A 322 -10.79 -1.95 -8.88
CA LEU A 322 -10.78 -2.01 -7.42
C LEU A 322 -10.82 -3.44 -6.88
N ALA A 323 -11.40 -4.38 -7.63
CA ALA A 323 -11.46 -5.78 -7.25
C ALA A 323 -11.65 -6.71 -8.47
N TYR A 324 -11.47 -8.00 -8.25
CA TYR A 324 -11.83 -9.06 -9.18
C TYR A 324 -12.80 -10.05 -8.51
N THR A 325 -13.66 -10.67 -9.31
CA THR A 325 -14.38 -11.89 -8.91
C THR A 325 -13.95 -13.03 -9.82
N LEU A 326 -13.44 -14.12 -9.23
CA LEU A 326 -12.98 -15.30 -9.95
C LEU A 326 -14.06 -16.37 -9.91
N SER A 327 -14.56 -16.77 -11.08
CA SER A 327 -15.61 -17.77 -11.29
C SER A 327 -16.84 -17.56 -10.38
N LYS A 328 -17.15 -16.29 -10.06
CA LYS A 328 -18.21 -15.86 -9.10
C LYS A 328 -18.15 -16.50 -7.71
N GLN A 329 -16.99 -17.02 -7.32
CA GLN A 329 -16.80 -17.72 -6.04
C GLN A 329 -15.83 -16.98 -5.12
N VAL A 330 -14.76 -16.43 -5.70
CA VAL A 330 -13.70 -15.76 -4.95
C VAL A 330 -13.71 -14.28 -5.29
N MET A 331 -13.82 -13.40 -4.30
CA MET A 331 -13.54 -11.97 -4.48
C MET A 331 -12.10 -11.70 -4.09
N VAL A 332 -11.37 -10.97 -4.95
CA VAL A 332 -10.01 -10.51 -4.70
C VAL A 332 -10.01 -8.99 -4.63
N VAL A 333 -9.58 -8.43 -3.51
CA VAL A 333 -9.56 -6.98 -3.23
C VAL A 333 -8.33 -6.65 -2.38
N HIS A 334 -7.69 -5.50 -2.54
CA HIS A 334 -6.43 -5.24 -1.84
C HIS A 334 -6.60 -5.18 -0.30
N GLY A 335 -7.42 -4.23 0.19
CA GLY A 335 -7.72 -4.03 1.60
C GLY A 335 -8.76 -5.04 2.11
N GLY A 336 -10.05 -4.76 1.94
CA GLY A 336 -11.08 -5.64 2.49
C GLY A 336 -12.51 -5.15 2.33
N LEU A 337 -13.30 -5.27 3.39
CA LEU A 337 -14.75 -5.06 3.39
C LEU A 337 -15.17 -3.73 4.02
N PHE A 338 -16.48 -3.49 4.00
CA PHE A 338 -17.06 -2.16 4.07
C PHE A 338 -17.51 -1.74 5.47
N SER A 339 -17.42 -0.44 5.71
CA SER A 339 -17.94 0.25 6.90
C SER A 339 -19.46 0.16 7.07
N ASN A 340 -20.20 -0.12 5.99
CA ASN A 340 -21.65 -0.29 5.99
C ASN A 340 -22.06 -1.70 5.53
N ASP A 341 -23.21 -2.17 6.01
CA ASP A 341 -23.84 -3.39 5.51
C ASP A 341 -24.56 -3.16 4.18
N GLY A 342 -24.91 -4.25 3.49
CA GLY A 342 -25.75 -4.22 2.29
C GLY A 342 -25.00 -3.85 1.01
N VAL A 343 -23.68 -3.70 1.06
CA VAL A 343 -22.86 -3.44 -0.13
C VAL A 343 -22.88 -4.65 -1.05
N THR A 344 -23.29 -4.41 -2.29
CA THR A 344 -23.35 -5.42 -3.35
C THR A 344 -22.32 -5.16 -4.44
N ILE A 345 -21.92 -6.20 -5.19
CA ILE A 345 -21.06 -6.03 -6.37
C ILE A 345 -21.67 -5.03 -7.37
N SER A 346 -23.00 -5.01 -7.53
CA SER A 346 -23.71 -4.06 -8.39
C SER A 346 -23.52 -2.60 -7.96
N GLU A 347 -23.49 -2.32 -6.66
CA GLU A 347 -23.22 -0.98 -6.14
C GLU A 347 -21.76 -0.59 -6.34
N LEU A 348 -20.81 -1.52 -6.17
CA LEU A 348 -19.40 -1.27 -6.42
C LEU A 348 -19.13 -0.88 -7.89
N GLN A 349 -19.89 -1.43 -8.84
CA GLN A 349 -19.79 -1.02 -10.25
C GLN A 349 -20.19 0.43 -10.53
N LYS A 350 -20.93 1.08 -9.62
CA LYS A 350 -21.38 2.47 -9.78
C LYS A 350 -20.36 3.49 -9.25
N LEU A 351 -19.31 3.05 -8.57
CA LEU A 351 -18.27 3.95 -8.06
C LEU A 351 -17.55 4.66 -9.21
N ASN A 352 -17.27 5.96 -9.07
CA ASN A 352 -16.31 6.62 -9.93
C ASN A 352 -14.90 6.40 -9.37
N ARG A 353 -14.17 5.42 -9.92
CA ARG A 353 -12.79 5.11 -9.49
C ARG A 353 -11.72 6.04 -10.09
N PHE A 354 -12.06 6.82 -11.11
CA PHE A 354 -11.13 7.68 -11.88
C PHE A 354 -10.75 8.95 -11.11
N ARG A 355 -10.26 8.77 -9.89
CA ARG A 355 -9.95 9.82 -8.93
C ARG A 355 -9.00 9.29 -7.85
N GLU A 356 -8.42 10.20 -7.07
CA GLU A 356 -7.74 9.83 -5.83
C GLU A 356 -8.68 9.15 -4.83
N ILE A 357 -8.08 8.32 -3.98
CA ILE A 357 -8.80 7.56 -2.94
C ILE A 357 -9.48 8.56 -1.98
N PRO A 358 -10.82 8.47 -1.79
CA PRO A 358 -11.52 9.34 -0.84
C PRO A 358 -11.14 9.01 0.61
N GLU A 359 -11.41 9.94 1.54
CA GLU A 359 -11.11 9.74 2.98
C GLU A 359 -11.98 8.67 3.65
N ALA A 360 -13.12 8.32 3.04
CA ALA A 360 -14.09 7.33 3.54
C ALA A 360 -14.96 6.77 2.41
N GLY A 361 -15.73 5.74 2.74
CA GLY A 361 -16.68 5.09 1.84
C GLY A 361 -16.11 3.85 1.14
N PRO A 362 -16.90 3.19 0.27
CA PRO A 362 -16.56 1.87 -0.22
C PRO A 362 -15.22 1.77 -0.94
N MET A 363 -14.84 2.77 -1.74
CA MET A 363 -13.53 2.79 -2.40
C MET A 363 -12.37 2.88 -1.40
N ALA A 364 -12.52 3.66 -0.32
CA ALA A 364 -11.50 3.72 0.73
C ALA A 364 -11.44 2.39 1.48
N ASP A 365 -12.59 1.80 1.80
CA ASP A 365 -12.67 0.54 2.54
C ASP A 365 -12.05 -0.64 1.78
N MET A 366 -12.27 -0.71 0.46
CA MET A 366 -11.65 -1.72 -0.41
C MET A 366 -10.13 -1.65 -0.42
N LEU A 367 -9.54 -0.49 -0.12
CA LEU A 367 -8.10 -0.28 -0.21
C LEU A 367 -7.41 -0.22 1.16
N TRP A 368 -8.15 -0.04 2.26
CA TRP A 368 -7.57 0.25 3.57
C TRP A 368 -8.10 -0.57 4.75
N SER A 369 -9.20 -1.30 4.59
CA SER A 369 -9.77 -2.06 5.71
C SER A 369 -8.98 -3.35 5.97
N ASP A 370 -8.98 -3.79 7.23
CA ASP A 370 -8.30 -5.00 7.67
C ASP A 370 -9.25 -5.98 8.38
N PRO A 371 -9.09 -7.30 8.21
CA PRO A 371 -9.79 -8.28 9.03
C PRO A 371 -9.30 -8.25 10.49
N ILE A 372 -10.18 -8.62 11.42
CA ILE A 372 -9.81 -8.91 12.81
C ILE A 372 -10.54 -10.16 13.31
N LYS A 373 -10.09 -10.69 14.45
CA LYS A 373 -10.63 -11.91 15.05
C LYS A 373 -11.99 -11.71 15.73
N GLN A 374 -12.25 -10.51 16.25
CA GLN A 374 -13.48 -10.19 16.96
C GLN A 374 -14.60 -9.81 15.99
N ASN A 375 -15.82 -10.26 16.28
CA ASN A 375 -17.00 -9.86 15.50
C ASN A 375 -17.25 -8.34 15.55
N GLY A 376 -17.99 -7.85 14.56
CA GLY A 376 -18.39 -6.47 14.40
C GLY A 376 -17.39 -5.63 13.61
N ARG A 377 -17.58 -4.31 13.67
CA ARG A 377 -16.71 -3.30 13.05
C ARG A 377 -16.00 -2.52 14.13
N HIS A 378 -14.72 -2.27 13.91
CA HIS A 378 -13.85 -1.60 14.88
C HIS A 378 -13.06 -0.48 14.20
N PRO A 379 -12.60 0.54 14.95
CA PRO A 379 -11.70 1.54 14.41
C PRO A 379 -10.44 0.87 13.83
N SER A 380 -10.06 1.26 12.61
CA SER A 380 -8.85 0.74 11.99
C SER A 380 -7.60 1.17 12.77
N LYS A 381 -6.68 0.23 12.99
CA LYS A 381 -5.34 0.51 13.54
C LYS A 381 -4.56 1.51 12.69
N ARG A 382 -4.91 1.63 11.39
CA ARG A 382 -4.29 2.56 10.43
C ARG A 382 -4.80 3.98 10.57
N GLY A 383 -5.98 4.21 11.16
CA GLY A 383 -6.59 5.54 11.29
C GLY A 383 -7.34 6.03 10.04
N ILE A 384 -7.55 5.12 9.08
CA ILE A 384 -8.39 5.26 7.89
C ILE A 384 -9.18 3.95 7.69
N SER A 385 -10.43 4.07 7.22
CA SER A 385 -11.38 2.95 7.12
C SER A 385 -11.63 2.24 8.48
N ILE A 386 -11.97 0.96 8.44
CA ILE A 386 -12.40 0.12 9.57
C ILE A 386 -11.60 -1.18 9.64
N SER A 387 -11.69 -1.84 10.78
CA SER A 387 -11.42 -3.26 10.92
C SER A 387 -12.74 -4.04 10.95
N PHE A 388 -12.81 -5.20 10.30
CA PHE A 388 -14.03 -6.00 10.19
C PHE A 388 -13.86 -7.43 10.71
N GLY A 389 -14.87 -7.91 11.45
CA GLY A 389 -14.89 -9.25 12.02
C GLY A 389 -15.38 -10.34 11.06
N PRO A 390 -15.31 -11.61 11.50
CA PRO A 390 -15.78 -12.77 10.73
C PRO A 390 -17.26 -12.69 10.34
N ASP A 391 -18.12 -12.17 11.22
CA ASP A 391 -19.55 -11.97 10.98
C ASP A 391 -19.83 -11.04 9.79
N ILE A 392 -19.05 -9.96 9.66
CA ILE A 392 -19.15 -9.02 8.53
C ILE A 392 -18.72 -9.71 7.23
N ALA A 393 -17.62 -10.48 7.27
CA ALA A 393 -17.14 -11.22 6.12
C ALA A 393 -18.13 -12.28 5.65
N HIS A 394 -18.66 -13.08 6.57
CA HIS A 394 -19.64 -14.12 6.27
C HIS A 394 -20.92 -13.53 5.67
N LYS A 395 -21.42 -12.43 6.25
CA LYS A 395 -22.61 -11.74 5.75
C LYS A 395 -22.42 -11.25 4.31
N PHE A 396 -21.35 -10.49 4.06
CA PHE A 396 -21.07 -9.96 2.72
C PHE A 396 -20.91 -11.07 1.66
N LEU A 397 -20.14 -12.11 1.99
CA LEU A 397 -19.92 -13.24 1.08
C LEU A 397 -21.23 -13.96 0.75
N ASN A 398 -22.06 -14.25 1.76
CA ASN A 398 -23.34 -14.92 1.55
C ASN A 398 -24.32 -14.06 0.73
N GLU A 399 -24.43 -12.77 1.03
CA GLU A 399 -25.33 -11.84 0.33
C GLU A 399 -24.94 -11.64 -1.15
N ASN A 400 -23.66 -11.81 -1.49
CA ASN A 400 -23.15 -11.67 -2.85
C ASN A 400 -22.90 -13.02 -3.56
N GLY A 401 -23.29 -14.15 -2.95
CA GLY A 401 -23.12 -15.48 -3.54
C GLY A 401 -21.67 -15.94 -3.67
N LEU A 402 -20.76 -15.38 -2.86
CA LEU A 402 -19.34 -15.69 -2.83
C LEU A 402 -19.01 -16.69 -1.72
N SER A 403 -17.94 -17.47 -1.89
CA SER A 403 -17.45 -18.42 -0.89
C SER A 403 -16.22 -17.93 -0.14
N LEU A 404 -15.42 -17.08 -0.77
CA LEU A 404 -14.08 -16.70 -0.29
C LEU A 404 -13.74 -15.25 -0.62
N LEU A 405 -13.12 -14.56 0.33
CA LEU A 405 -12.43 -13.29 0.15
C LEU A 405 -10.91 -13.53 0.17
N VAL A 406 -10.20 -13.09 -0.86
CA VAL A 406 -8.73 -13.00 -0.87
C VAL A 406 -8.37 -11.52 -0.83
N ARG A 407 -7.45 -11.16 0.05
CA ARG A 407 -6.94 -9.80 0.21
C ARG A 407 -5.44 -9.78 0.50
N SER A 408 -4.82 -8.60 0.52
CA SER A 408 -3.37 -8.45 0.69
C SER A 408 -3.00 -7.50 1.82
N HIS A 409 -2.37 -6.33 1.62
CA HIS A 409 -2.29 -5.14 2.49
C HIS A 409 -1.65 -5.29 3.90
N GLU A 410 -1.54 -6.50 4.43
CA GLU A 410 -0.89 -6.83 5.70
C GLU A 410 0.18 -7.88 5.47
N MET A 411 1.40 -7.54 5.87
CA MET A 411 2.50 -8.50 5.94
C MET A 411 2.13 -9.64 6.90
N LYS A 412 2.38 -10.88 6.48
CA LYS A 412 2.24 -12.10 7.27
C LYS A 412 3.56 -12.86 7.27
N ASP A 413 3.96 -13.41 8.42
CA ASP A 413 5.24 -14.10 8.58
C ASP A 413 5.45 -15.23 7.56
N GLN A 414 4.39 -15.96 7.24
CA GLN A 414 4.40 -17.08 6.29
C GLN A 414 4.03 -16.67 4.86
N GLY A 415 3.88 -15.37 4.59
CA GLY A 415 3.39 -14.82 3.34
C GLY A 415 1.87 -14.94 3.16
N TYR A 416 1.17 -15.64 4.05
CA TYR A 416 -0.29 -15.70 4.05
C TYR A 416 -0.85 -15.96 5.45
N GLU A 417 -2.14 -15.67 5.64
CA GLU A 417 -2.93 -16.07 6.80
C GLU A 417 -4.35 -16.43 6.37
N VAL A 418 -4.94 -17.43 7.01
CA VAL A 418 -6.32 -17.88 6.78
C VAL A 418 -7.15 -17.53 8.00
N GLU A 419 -8.15 -16.68 7.82
CA GLU A 419 -8.96 -16.08 8.88
C GLU A 419 -10.46 -16.34 8.63
N ALA A 420 -11.30 -15.95 9.59
CA ALA A 420 -12.77 -16.02 9.49
C ALA A 420 -13.30 -17.39 9.00
N ASP A 421 -12.87 -18.48 9.66
CA ASP A 421 -13.26 -19.86 9.37
C ASP A 421 -12.94 -20.31 7.93
N GLY A 422 -11.81 -19.82 7.39
CA GLY A 422 -11.36 -20.17 6.04
C GLY A 422 -11.99 -19.34 4.93
N ARG A 423 -12.79 -18.31 5.27
CA ARG A 423 -13.49 -17.47 4.28
C ARG A 423 -12.80 -16.16 3.98
N VAL A 424 -11.74 -15.81 4.71
CA VAL A 424 -10.88 -14.66 4.43
C VAL A 424 -9.42 -15.14 4.38
N ILE A 425 -8.72 -14.81 3.30
CA ILE A 425 -7.31 -15.11 3.13
C ILE A 425 -6.56 -13.82 2.92
N THR A 426 -5.53 -13.59 3.73
CA THR A 426 -4.52 -12.56 3.46
C THR A 426 -3.35 -13.20 2.71
N ILE A 427 -2.93 -12.62 1.58
CA ILE A 427 -1.79 -13.05 0.76
C ILE A 427 -0.80 -11.89 0.59
N PHE A 428 0.50 -12.15 0.75
CA PHE A 428 1.54 -11.13 0.72
C PHE A 428 2.77 -11.65 -0.04
N SER A 429 3.20 -10.93 -1.08
CA SER A 429 4.20 -11.43 -2.04
C SER A 429 5.54 -10.69 -1.99
N ALA A 430 5.80 -9.91 -0.94
CA ALA A 430 7.08 -9.25 -0.67
C ALA A 430 7.83 -9.98 0.47
N PRO A 431 8.67 -10.99 0.17
CA PRO A 431 9.45 -11.68 1.19
C PRO A 431 10.51 -10.75 1.78
N ASN A 432 10.89 -10.97 3.05
CA ASN A 432 11.81 -10.11 3.80
C ASN A 432 11.51 -8.62 3.62
N TYR A 433 10.25 -8.25 3.81
CA TYR A 433 9.75 -6.92 3.49
C TYR A 433 10.65 -5.80 4.04
N CYS A 434 10.96 -4.83 3.19
CA CYS A 434 11.87 -3.71 3.50
C CYS A 434 13.25 -4.16 4.05
N ASP A 435 13.74 -5.31 3.62
CA ASP A 435 15.01 -5.93 4.03
C ASP A 435 15.16 -6.20 5.54
N GLN A 436 14.04 -6.18 6.28
CA GLN A 436 14.05 -6.17 7.75
C GLN A 436 13.10 -7.19 8.37
N MET A 437 11.94 -7.43 7.74
CA MET A 437 10.86 -8.17 8.40
C MET A 437 11.08 -9.69 8.41
N LYS A 438 11.96 -10.24 7.57
CA LYS A 438 12.29 -11.67 7.48
C LYS A 438 11.10 -12.62 7.25
N ASN A 439 9.95 -12.08 6.86
CA ASN A 439 8.78 -12.86 6.48
C ASN A 439 9.04 -13.62 5.17
N LYS A 440 8.28 -14.69 4.95
CA LYS A 440 8.17 -15.30 3.62
C LYS A 440 7.22 -14.48 2.73
N GLY A 441 7.36 -14.66 1.43
CA GLY A 441 6.37 -14.28 0.44
C GLY A 441 5.51 -15.51 0.11
N ALA A 442 4.29 -15.28 -0.36
CA ALA A 442 3.47 -16.34 -0.94
C ALA A 442 2.61 -15.82 -2.09
N PHE A 443 2.14 -16.74 -2.93
CA PHE A 443 1.06 -16.53 -3.89
C PHE A 443 0.10 -17.71 -3.86
N ILE A 444 -1.12 -17.51 -4.39
CA ILE A 444 -2.17 -18.54 -4.43
C ILE A 444 -2.35 -19.00 -5.87
N ILE A 445 -2.45 -20.30 -6.08
CA ILE A 445 -2.90 -20.88 -7.36
C ILE A 445 -4.34 -21.37 -7.18
N PHE A 446 -5.24 -20.89 -8.04
CA PHE A 446 -6.60 -21.40 -8.18
C PHE A 446 -6.71 -22.20 -9.48
N LYS A 447 -7.15 -23.45 -9.39
CA LYS A 447 -7.48 -24.26 -10.57
C LYS A 447 -8.95 -24.11 -10.92
N GLY A 448 -9.26 -23.83 -12.18
CA GLY A 448 -10.64 -23.72 -12.65
C GLY A 448 -11.48 -24.95 -12.31
N GLY A 449 -12.73 -24.72 -11.93
CA GLY A 449 -13.65 -25.76 -11.45
C GLY A 449 -13.58 -26.00 -9.93
N ASP A 450 -12.40 -26.33 -9.37
CA ASP A 450 -12.26 -26.59 -7.92
C ASP A 450 -12.17 -25.29 -7.11
N MET A 451 -11.51 -24.27 -7.66
CA MET A 451 -11.32 -22.95 -7.03
C MET A 451 -10.82 -22.98 -5.59
N LYS A 452 -10.19 -24.08 -5.16
CA LYS A 452 -9.52 -24.17 -3.86
C LYS A 452 -8.17 -23.46 -3.90
N PRO A 453 -7.82 -22.70 -2.85
CA PRO A 453 -6.55 -21.98 -2.79
C PRO A 453 -5.41 -22.98 -2.55
N LYS A 454 -4.40 -22.97 -3.44
CA LYS A 454 -3.12 -23.65 -3.21
C LYS A 454 -2.04 -22.60 -2.97
N PHE A 455 -1.55 -22.53 -1.74
CA PHE A 455 -0.48 -21.60 -1.36
C PHE A 455 0.89 -22.11 -1.82
N ILE A 456 1.68 -21.23 -2.42
CA ILE A 456 3.11 -21.46 -2.69
C ILE A 456 3.88 -20.38 -1.95
N GLN A 457 4.72 -20.78 -1.00
CA GLN A 457 5.58 -19.89 -0.23
C GLN A 457 6.96 -19.81 -0.87
N PHE A 458 7.63 -18.68 -0.72
CA PHE A 458 8.99 -18.46 -1.20
C PHE A 458 9.74 -17.49 -0.30
N ASP A 459 11.07 -17.64 -0.26
CA ASP A 459 11.98 -16.77 0.47
C ASP A 459 12.48 -15.63 -0.44
N ALA A 460 13.02 -14.57 0.17
CA ALA A 460 13.60 -13.44 -0.54
C ALA A 460 14.85 -13.84 -1.31
N VAL A 461 15.11 -13.17 -2.42
CA VAL A 461 16.35 -13.34 -3.20
C VAL A 461 17.28 -12.14 -3.04
N GLU A 462 18.56 -12.35 -3.36
CA GLU A 462 19.52 -11.25 -3.40
C GLU A 462 19.15 -10.21 -4.46
N HIS A 463 19.34 -8.94 -4.12
CA HIS A 463 19.20 -7.80 -5.01
C HIS A 463 20.41 -6.86 -4.87
N PRO A 464 20.67 -5.97 -5.84
CA PRO A 464 21.74 -4.98 -5.75
C PRO A 464 21.56 -4.06 -4.54
N LYS A 465 22.69 -3.52 -4.05
CA LYS A 465 22.77 -2.73 -2.82
C LYS A 465 22.17 -1.34 -3.00
N LEU A 466 20.85 -1.25 -2.93
CA LEU A 466 20.08 -0.03 -2.85
C LEU A 466 19.08 -0.20 -1.70
N PRO A 467 19.20 0.55 -0.59
CA PRO A 467 18.34 0.34 0.56
C PRO A 467 16.88 0.65 0.22
N PRO A 468 15.91 0.07 0.94
CA PRO A 468 14.52 0.48 0.86
C PRO A 468 14.38 1.98 1.14
N MET A 469 13.36 2.60 0.55
CA MET A 469 13.02 4.01 0.72
C MET A 469 14.12 4.97 0.25
N ALA A 470 15.03 4.54 -0.63
CA ALA A 470 16.14 5.38 -1.12
C ALA A 470 15.68 6.68 -1.81
N TYR A 471 14.47 6.67 -2.37
CA TYR A 471 13.86 7.79 -3.07
C TYR A 471 12.76 8.50 -2.29
N ALA A 472 12.45 8.04 -1.07
CA ALA A 472 11.42 8.65 -0.23
C ALA A 472 11.86 10.02 0.29
N ARG A 473 10.90 10.94 0.45
CA ARG A 473 11.19 12.23 1.09
C ARG A 473 11.43 12.01 2.58
N ASN A 474 12.54 12.54 3.10
CA ASN A 474 12.79 12.57 4.53
C ASN A 474 11.80 13.52 5.24
N TYR A 475 10.64 13.03 5.64
CA TYR A 475 9.69 13.75 6.53
C TYR A 475 10.19 13.82 7.99
N GLY A 476 11.51 13.73 8.22
CA GLY A 476 12.10 13.58 9.55
C GLY A 476 11.78 12.22 10.19
N MET A 477 11.36 11.21 9.42
CA MET A 477 11.08 9.86 9.94
C MET A 477 12.33 9.11 10.40
N PHE A 478 13.52 9.56 10.00
CA PHE A 478 14.82 8.93 10.30
C PHE A 478 15.71 9.72 11.28
N MET A 479 15.16 10.71 12.00
CA MET A 479 15.85 11.34 13.14
C MET A 479 15.09 11.10 14.45
#